data_AF-A0A259HL64-F1
#
_entry.id   AF-A0A259HL64-F1
#
_cell.length_a   1.000
_cell.length_b   1.000
_cell.length_c   1.000
_cell.angle_alpha   90.00
_cell.angle_beta   90.00
_cell.angle_gamma   90.00
#
_symmetry.space_group_name_H-M   'P 1'
#
loop_
_entity.id
_entity.type
_entity.pdbx_description
1 polymer ?
#
loop_
_entity_poly.entity_id
_entity_poly.type
_entity_poly.pdbx_seq_one_letter_code
_entity_poly.pdbx_strand_id
1 'polypeptide(L)'
;MTSVQPLSAKADTAQKTPYSPAALHDLVLASLDDDQAQEVVSIPLEGKSSVADYMVIASGRSTRQVATMAQKLAERIKHGGFGHVRIEGLPAADWVLVDAGDV
;
A
#
# COMPACT_ATOMS: atom_id res chain seq x y z
N MET A 1 29.26 -17.54 34.96
CA MET A 1 29.53 -17.52 33.52
C MET A 1 28.24 -17.90 32.79
N THR A 2 27.34 -16.93 32.60
CA THR A 2 26.07 -17.19 31.90
C THR A 2 26.15 -16.50 30.56
N SER A 3 26.36 -17.31 29.52
CA SER A 3 26.44 -16.88 28.13
C SER A 3 25.07 -16.38 27.69
N VAL A 4 24.94 -15.08 27.46
CA VAL A 4 23.78 -14.48 26.79
C VAL A 4 23.99 -14.62 25.29
N GLN A 5 23.19 -15.48 24.66
CA GLN A 5 23.08 -15.53 23.19
C GLN A 5 22.35 -14.27 22.72
N PRO A 6 22.85 -13.57 21.68
CA PRO A 6 22.07 -12.49 21.07
C PRO A 6 20.91 -13.09 20.28
N LEU A 7 19.70 -12.60 20.58
CA LEU A 7 18.51 -12.82 19.77
C LEU A 7 18.80 -12.31 18.36
N SER A 8 18.90 -13.25 17.41
CA SER A 8 19.05 -12.92 15.99
C SER A 8 17.80 -12.15 15.55
N ALA A 9 17.93 -10.83 15.51
CA ALA A 9 17.02 -9.98 14.78
C ALA A 9 17.14 -10.41 13.31
N LYS A 10 16.18 -11.22 12.86
CA LYS A 10 15.93 -11.36 11.43
C LYS A 10 15.55 -9.98 10.95
N ALA A 11 16.52 -9.27 10.37
CA ALA A 11 16.25 -8.17 9.48
C ALA A 11 15.35 -8.77 8.40
N ASP A 12 14.07 -8.38 8.43
CA ASP A 12 13.12 -8.71 7.39
C ASP A 12 13.59 -7.93 6.17
N THR A 13 14.45 -8.56 5.38
CA THR A 13 14.94 -8.01 4.12
C THR A 13 13.73 -7.94 3.19
N ALA A 14 13.03 -6.81 3.22
CA ALA A 14 12.08 -6.43 2.20
C ALA A 14 12.77 -6.62 0.85
N GLN A 15 12.39 -7.68 0.14
CA GLN A 15 12.89 -7.95 -1.21
C GLN A 15 12.47 -6.76 -2.06
N LYS A 16 13.43 -5.90 -2.42
CA LYS A 16 13.16 -4.75 -3.26
C LYS A 16 12.65 -5.25 -4.62
N THR A 17 11.36 -5.11 -4.83
CA THR A 17 10.63 -5.66 -5.97
C THR A 17 11.19 -5.08 -7.28
N PRO A 18 11.20 -5.80 -8.41
CA PRO A 18 11.89 -5.37 -9.63
C PRO A 18 11.19 -4.24 -10.41
N TYR A 19 10.20 -3.55 -9.82
CA TYR A 19 9.45 -2.47 -10.46
C TYR A 19 9.94 -1.09 -10.01
N SER A 20 9.58 -0.06 -10.77
CA SER A 20 9.76 1.32 -10.30
C SER A 20 8.60 1.75 -9.40
N PRO A 21 8.85 2.48 -8.31
CA PRO A 21 7.80 3.05 -7.47
C PRO A 21 6.75 3.85 -8.25
N ALA A 22 7.19 4.58 -9.27
CA ALA A 22 6.31 5.33 -10.18
C ALA A 22 5.30 4.44 -10.91
N ALA A 23 5.69 3.23 -11.34
CA ALA A 23 4.77 2.32 -12.03
C ALA A 23 3.67 1.78 -11.10
N LEU A 24 4.01 1.52 -9.83
CA LEU A 24 3.02 1.14 -8.81
C LEU A 24 2.08 2.32 -8.51
N HIS A 25 2.64 3.51 -8.37
CA HIS A 25 1.90 4.75 -8.13
C HIS A 25 0.88 5.04 -9.25
N ASP A 26 1.29 4.93 -10.51
CA ASP A 26 0.39 5.10 -11.67
C ASP A 26 -0.75 4.08 -11.66
N LEU A 27 -0.46 2.81 -11.31
CA LEU A 27 -1.49 1.77 -11.19
C LEU A 27 -2.49 2.10 -10.07
N VAL A 28 -2.01 2.57 -8.92
CA VAL A 28 -2.86 2.97 -7.79
C VAL A 28 -3.80 4.11 -8.22
N LEU A 29 -3.27 5.15 -8.86
CA LEU A 29 -4.08 6.28 -9.33
C LEU A 29 -5.12 5.87 -10.37
N ALA A 30 -4.72 5.07 -11.36
CA ALA A 30 -5.65 4.55 -12.37
C ALA A 30 -6.75 3.67 -11.76
N SER A 31 -6.39 2.81 -10.79
CA SER A 31 -7.35 1.96 -10.08
C SER A 31 -8.37 2.77 -9.28
N LEU A 32 -7.93 3.87 -8.64
CA LEU A 32 -8.81 4.76 -7.88
C LEU A 32 -9.73 5.58 -8.79
N ASP A 33 -9.22 6.02 -9.94
CA ASP A 33 -10.02 6.72 -10.97
C ASP A 33 -11.10 5.81 -11.58
N ASP A 34 -10.73 4.59 -11.97
CA ASP A 34 -11.65 3.54 -12.47
C ASP A 34 -12.82 3.29 -11.50
N ASP A 35 -12.54 3.35 -10.20
CA ASP A 35 -13.53 3.09 -9.16
C ASP A 35 -14.24 4.36 -8.65
N GLN A 36 -14.02 5.48 -9.31
CA GLN A 36 -14.62 6.78 -9.02
C GLN A 36 -14.37 7.24 -7.57
N ALA A 37 -13.12 7.10 -7.11
CA ALA A 37 -12.69 7.66 -5.85
C ALA A 37 -12.78 9.19 -5.85
N GLN A 38 -13.02 9.78 -4.68
CA GLN A 38 -13.16 11.22 -4.48
C GLN A 38 -11.94 11.75 -3.74
N GLU A 39 -11.62 13.03 -3.93
CA GLU A 39 -10.56 13.72 -3.19
C GLU A 39 -9.22 12.97 -3.22
N VAL A 40 -8.87 12.41 -4.38
CA VAL A 40 -7.61 11.68 -4.55
C VAL A 40 -6.45 12.66 -4.44
N VAL A 41 -5.63 12.49 -3.42
CA VAL A 41 -4.42 13.29 -3.15
C VAL A 41 -3.22 12.38 -3.13
N SER A 42 -2.24 12.67 -3.99
CA SER A 42 -0.95 12.00 -3.99
C SER A 42 0.11 12.86 -3.33
N ILE A 43 0.84 12.30 -2.37
CA ILE A 43 1.86 12.97 -1.60
C ILE A 43 3.22 12.29 -1.88
N PRO A 44 4.17 12.97 -2.58
CA PRO A 44 5.52 12.44 -2.73
C PRO A 44 6.26 12.54 -1.39
N LEU A 45 6.85 11.42 -0.96
CA LEU A 45 7.54 11.28 0.32
C LEU A 45 9.06 11.36 0.21
N GLU A 46 9.60 11.46 -1.02
CA GLU A 46 11.04 11.66 -1.24
C GLU A 46 11.58 12.82 -0.39
N GLY A 47 12.64 12.54 0.37
CA GLY A 47 13.29 13.49 1.29
C GLY A 47 12.50 13.83 2.56
N LYS A 48 11.31 13.24 2.77
CA LYS A 48 10.47 13.48 3.96
C LYS A 48 10.34 12.26 4.87
N SER A 49 10.31 11.06 4.29
CA SER A 49 10.16 9.80 5.01
C SER A 49 10.92 8.68 4.30
N SER A 50 11.36 7.68 5.06
CA SER A 50 11.95 6.44 4.52
C SER A 50 10.94 5.30 4.45
N VAL A 51 9.67 5.55 4.76
CA VAL A 51 8.62 4.52 4.82
C VAL A 51 8.19 4.06 3.43
N ALA A 52 8.02 5.00 2.49
CA ALA A 52 7.57 4.76 1.13
C ALA A 52 8.00 5.95 0.24
N ASP A 53 7.90 5.82 -1.09
CA ASP A 53 8.18 6.89 -2.05
C ASP A 53 6.95 7.80 -2.28
N TYR A 54 5.76 7.22 -2.22
CA TYR A 54 4.49 7.92 -2.34
C TYR A 54 3.54 7.55 -1.20
N MET A 55 2.56 8.41 -0.96
CA MET A 55 1.38 8.09 -0.16
C MET A 55 0.17 8.64 -0.91
N VAL A 56 -0.87 7.82 -1.07
CA VAL A 56 -2.11 8.21 -1.74
C VAL A 56 -3.26 8.18 -0.74
N ILE A 57 -4.02 9.26 -0.68
CA ILE A 57 -5.22 9.40 0.14
C ILE A 57 -6.40 9.56 -0.81
N ALA A 58 -7.49 8.83 -0.56
CA ALA A 58 -8.71 8.92 -1.35
C ALA A 58 -9.95 8.62 -0.50
N SER A 59 -11.09 9.17 -0.91
CA SER A 59 -12.38 9.04 -0.26
C SER A 59 -13.34 8.21 -1.12
N GLY A 60 -14.24 7.46 -0.49
CA GLY A 60 -15.35 6.76 -1.16
C GLY A 60 -16.70 7.29 -0.68
N ARG A 61 -17.72 7.26 -1.54
CA ARG A 61 -19.08 7.75 -1.23
C ARG A 61 -19.90 6.83 -0.32
N SER A 62 -19.34 5.66 0.04
CA SER A 62 -19.96 4.70 0.95
C SER A 62 -18.92 3.69 1.44
N THR A 63 -19.14 3.12 2.62
CA THR A 63 -18.36 2.01 3.19
C THR A 63 -18.19 0.84 2.21
N ARG A 64 -19.26 0.49 1.46
CA ARG A 64 -19.20 -0.57 0.44
C ARG A 64 -18.25 -0.21 -0.70
N GLN A 65 -18.25 1.05 -1.16
CA GLN A 65 -17.33 1.49 -2.22
C GLN A 65 -15.90 1.43 -1.70
N VAL A 66 -15.63 1.93 -0.48
CA VAL A 66 -14.30 1.87 0.14
C VAL A 66 -13.79 0.43 0.21
N ALA A 67 -14.61 -0.50 0.70
CA ALA A 67 -14.25 -1.92 0.74
C ALA A 67 -13.94 -2.51 -0.65
N THR A 68 -14.80 -2.20 -1.63
CA THR A 68 -14.63 -2.69 -3.01
C THR A 68 -13.38 -2.11 -3.67
N MET A 69 -13.11 -0.82 -3.48
CA MET A 69 -11.91 -0.15 -4.00
C MET A 69 -10.64 -0.80 -3.45
N ALA A 70 -10.57 -0.99 -2.12
CA ALA A 70 -9.40 -1.58 -1.51
C ALA A 70 -9.14 -3.02 -1.98
N GLN A 71 -10.20 -3.85 -2.08
CA GLN A 71 -10.10 -5.22 -2.57
C GLN A 71 -9.69 -5.27 -4.05
N LYS A 72 -10.32 -4.47 -4.91
CA LYS A 72 -9.97 -4.40 -6.33
C LYS A 72 -8.56 -3.88 -6.54
N LEU A 73 -8.13 -2.88 -5.77
CA LEU A 73 -6.77 -2.34 -5.81
C LEU A 73 -5.75 -3.43 -5.46
N ALA A 74 -5.96 -4.17 -4.36
CA ALA A 74 -5.09 -5.26 -3.96
C ALA A 74 -4.97 -6.35 -5.04
N GLU A 75 -6.09 -6.72 -5.67
CA GLU A 75 -6.07 -7.66 -6.79
C GLU A 75 -5.34 -7.07 -8.00
N ARG A 76 -5.59 -5.81 -8.39
CA ARG A 76 -4.90 -5.16 -9.52
C ARG A 76 -3.39 -5.07 -9.30
N ILE A 77 -2.94 -4.71 -8.09
CA ILE A 77 -1.50 -4.66 -7.72
C ILE A 77 -0.87 -6.05 -7.89
N LYS A 78 -1.53 -7.10 -7.38
CA LYS A 78 -1.07 -8.48 -7.53
C LYS A 78 -0.99 -8.91 -9.00
N HIS A 79 -2.03 -8.66 -9.78
CA HIS A 79 -2.07 -9.02 -11.20
C HIS A 79 -1.11 -8.19 -12.06
N GLY A 80 -0.79 -6.96 -11.63
CA GLY A 80 0.21 -6.10 -12.26
C GLY A 80 1.66 -6.53 -12.00
N GLY A 81 1.90 -7.58 -11.21
CA GLY A 81 3.24 -8.09 -10.90
C GLY A 81 3.95 -7.34 -9.77
N PHE A 82 3.22 -6.53 -9.01
CA PHE A 82 3.76 -5.75 -7.89
C PHE A 82 3.75 -6.51 -6.54
N GLY A 83 3.21 -7.74 -6.54
CA GLY A 83 3.21 -8.61 -5.36
C GLY A 83 1.95 -8.47 -4.50
N HIS A 84 2.06 -8.86 -3.23
CA HIS A 84 0.95 -8.84 -2.28
C HIS A 84 1.01 -7.58 -1.41
N VAL A 85 -0.16 -7.00 -1.15
CA VAL A 85 -0.32 -5.89 -0.22
C VAL A 85 -0.84 -6.37 1.12
N ARG A 86 -0.58 -5.60 2.18
CA ARG A 86 -1.29 -5.75 3.46
C ARG A 86 -2.48 -4.79 3.50
N ILE A 87 -3.60 -5.27 4.05
CA ILE A 87 -4.82 -4.47 4.17
C ILE A 87 -5.28 -4.47 5.62
N GLU A 88 -5.59 -3.29 6.15
CA GLU A 88 -6.18 -3.09 7.48
C GLU A 88 -7.51 -2.33 7.39
N GLY A 89 -8.38 -2.47 8.38
CA GLY A 89 -9.66 -1.75 8.46
C GLY A 89 -10.88 -2.44 7.80
N LEU A 90 -10.66 -3.55 7.08
CA LEU A 90 -11.75 -4.43 6.61
C LEU A 90 -12.20 -5.43 7.70
N PRO A 91 -13.46 -5.91 7.68
CA PRO A 91 -14.52 -5.61 6.70
C PRO A 91 -15.33 -4.34 7.02
N ALA A 92 -15.07 -3.68 8.15
CA ALA A 92 -15.82 -2.49 8.58
C ALA A 92 -15.72 -1.35 7.57
N ALA A 93 -14.53 -1.12 6.99
CA ALA A 93 -14.28 -0.18 5.90
C ALA A 93 -14.68 1.29 6.18
N ASP A 94 -14.72 1.68 7.45
CA ASP A 94 -14.80 3.10 7.86
C ASP A 94 -13.52 3.86 7.45
N TRP A 95 -12.39 3.16 7.53
CA TRP A 95 -11.10 3.51 6.93
C TRP A 95 -10.46 2.22 6.44
N VAL A 96 -9.60 2.32 5.42
CA VAL A 96 -8.81 1.19 4.95
C VAL A 96 -7.40 1.68 4.67
N LEU A 97 -6.41 0.95 5.19
CA LEU A 97 -5.01 1.13 4.85
C LEU A 97 -4.59 0.00 3.92
N VAL A 98 -4.01 0.34 2.77
CA VAL A 98 -3.41 -0.61 1.83
C VAL A 98 -1.92 -0.30 1.79
N ASP A 99 -1.11 -1.16 2.40
CA ASP A 99 0.35 -1.06 2.42
C ASP A 99 0.91 -1.87 1.23
N ALA A 100 1.40 -1.15 0.21
CA ALA A 100 1.98 -1.70 -1.00
C ALA A 100 3.51 -1.49 -1.08
N GLY A 101 4.16 -1.26 0.07
CA GLY A 101 5.60 -1.04 0.15
C GLY A 101 6.01 0.37 -0.27
N ASP A 102 6.14 0.62 -1.56
CA ASP A 102 6.64 1.91 -2.09
C ASP A 102 5.56 3.00 -2.22
N VAL A 103 4.27 2.64 -2.05
CA VAL A 103 3.08 3.52 -2.16
C VAL A 103 2.07 3.19 -1.06
#